data_AF-A0A093YMT7-F1
#
_entry.id   AF-A0A093YMT7-F1
#
_cell.length_a   1.000
_cell.length_b   1.000
_cell.length_c   1.000
_cell.angle_alpha   90.00
_cell.angle_beta   90.00
_cell.angle_gamma   90.00
#
_symmetry.space_group_name_H-M   'P 1'
#
loop_
_entity.id
_entity.type
_entity.pdbx_description
1 polymer ?
#
loop_
_entity_poly.entity_id
_entity_poly.type
_entity_poly.pdbx_seq_one_letter_code
_entity_poly.pdbx_strand_id
1 'polypeptide(L)'
;MPAVRSTYKERCALANQIKSKGVEMFPCTNCEGTLKKCYVSVASKSARCNECVKSGSKCDVRNFPMSDWAAIEREESRVAAELADTTAKLHEMLARQSRLMKQQQFVRTRAKEMLQRGLDNLDELDAVEAEEQRATGVPTSAGATSVSSDPLVLDPAAFDQWLSGAGVEIPPTGHH
;
A
#
# COMPACT_ATOMS: atom_id res chain seq x y z
N MET A 1 3.74 -9.04 54.95
CA MET A 1 3.09 -7.73 55.11
C MET A 1 1.62 -7.86 54.73
N PRO A 2 0.65 -7.50 55.59
CA PRO A 2 -0.76 -7.61 55.24
C PRO A 2 -1.12 -6.55 54.19
N ALA A 3 -1.89 -6.94 53.17
CA ALA A 3 -2.33 -6.04 52.10
C ALA A 3 -3.25 -4.94 52.69
N VAL A 4 -2.83 -3.69 52.56
CA VAL A 4 -3.65 -2.53 52.90
C VAL A 4 -4.93 -2.62 52.05
N ARG A 5 -6.09 -2.76 52.72
CA ARG A 5 -7.39 -2.79 52.04
C ARG A 5 -7.63 -1.41 51.42
N SER A 6 -7.59 -1.33 50.10
CA SER A 6 -7.95 -0.10 49.38
C SER A 6 -9.37 0.33 49.70
N THR A 7 -9.59 1.64 49.79
CA THR A 7 -10.92 2.16 50.09
C THR A 7 -11.89 1.81 48.96
N TYR A 8 -13.18 1.69 49.26
CA TYR A 8 -14.19 1.40 48.23
C TYR A 8 -14.17 2.43 47.08
N LYS A 9 -13.88 3.70 47.40
CA LYS A 9 -13.76 4.79 46.43
C LYS A 9 -12.60 4.55 45.45
N GLU A 10 -11.43 4.14 45.94
CA GLU A 10 -10.27 3.80 45.09
C GLU A 10 -10.57 2.62 44.16
N ARG A 11 -11.26 1.57 44.66
CA ARG A 11 -11.65 0.42 43.84
C ARG A 11 -12.62 0.81 42.73
N CYS A 12 -13.60 1.66 43.02
CA CYS A 12 -14.51 2.19 42.02
C CYS A 12 -13.80 3.07 40.99
N ALA A 13 -12.89 3.94 41.42
CA ALA A 13 -12.12 4.79 40.51
C ALA A 13 -11.26 3.96 39.55
N LEU A 14 -10.53 2.97 40.07
CA LEU A 14 -9.73 2.05 39.25
C LEU A 14 -10.60 1.22 38.30
N ALA A 15 -11.74 0.70 38.78
CA ALA A 15 -12.67 -0.04 37.92
C ALA A 15 -13.21 0.80 36.76
N ASN A 16 -13.55 2.07 37.00
CA ASN A 16 -14.00 2.98 35.96
C ASN A 16 -12.87 3.30 34.96
N GLN A 17 -11.64 3.50 35.46
CA GLN A 17 -10.48 3.69 34.59
C GLN A 17 -10.25 2.48 33.68
N ILE A 18 -10.26 1.26 34.25
CA ILE A 18 -10.15 0.01 33.49
C ILE A 18 -11.29 -0.12 32.49
N LYS A 19 -12.53 0.21 32.87
CA LYS A 19 -13.67 0.14 31.95
C LYS A 19 -13.53 1.12 30.77
N SER A 20 -12.97 2.31 31.00
CA SER A 20 -12.84 3.36 29.97
C SER A 20 -11.68 3.15 29.00
N LYS A 21 -10.58 2.54 29.44
CA LYS A 21 -9.32 2.41 28.67
C LYS A 21 -8.90 0.95 28.46
N GLY A 22 -9.63 0.00 29.02
CA GLY A 22 -9.32 -1.41 28.95
C GLY A 22 -9.94 -2.08 27.73
N VAL A 23 -9.48 -3.31 27.48
CA VAL A 23 -9.96 -4.16 26.40
C VAL A 23 -11.03 -5.10 26.95
N GLU A 24 -12.12 -5.27 26.21
CA GLU A 24 -13.15 -6.26 26.53
C GLU A 24 -12.57 -7.67 26.35
N MET A 25 -12.63 -8.48 27.41
CA MET A 25 -12.16 -9.85 27.43
C MET A 25 -13.34 -10.80 27.69
N PHE A 26 -13.15 -12.08 27.37
CA PHE A 26 -14.09 -13.13 27.79
C PHE A 26 -14.35 -13.04 29.31
N PRO A 27 -15.62 -13.23 29.73
CA PRO A 27 -15.98 -13.10 31.13
C PRO A 27 -15.21 -14.10 31.98
N CYS A 28 -14.69 -13.65 33.12
CA CYS A 28 -14.16 -14.53 34.15
C CYS A 28 -15.31 -15.27 34.86
N THR A 29 -15.03 -16.35 35.60
CA THR A 29 -16.06 -17.20 36.21
C THR A 29 -17.07 -16.40 37.05
N ASN A 30 -16.60 -15.38 37.77
CA ASN A 30 -17.47 -14.51 38.58
C ASN A 30 -18.35 -13.57 37.73
N CYS A 31 -17.83 -13.07 36.62
CA CYS A 31 -18.57 -12.20 35.71
C CYS A 31 -19.51 -12.98 34.80
N GLU A 32 -19.19 -14.23 34.49
CA GLU A 32 -20.07 -15.15 33.77
C GLU A 32 -21.35 -15.41 34.56
N GLY A 33 -21.23 -15.77 35.85
CA GLY A 33 -22.39 -16.00 36.73
C GLY A 33 -23.24 -14.75 37.02
N THR A 34 -22.72 -13.55 36.74
CA THR A 34 -23.44 -12.28 36.92
C THR A 34 -23.78 -11.59 35.59
N LEU A 35 -23.47 -12.23 34.46
CA LEU A 35 -23.68 -11.74 33.09
C LEU A 35 -23.09 -10.34 32.85
N LYS A 36 -21.89 -10.11 33.37
CA LYS A 36 -21.17 -8.83 33.24
C LYS A 36 -20.00 -8.94 32.27
N LYS A 37 -19.75 -7.85 31.55
CA LYS A 37 -18.58 -7.71 30.67
C LYS A 37 -17.31 -7.49 31.49
N CYS A 38 -16.26 -8.22 31.14
CA CYS A 38 -14.93 -8.05 31.71
C CYS A 38 -14.11 -7.08 30.87
N TYR A 39 -13.64 -6.00 31.46
CA TYR A 39 -12.60 -5.15 30.89
C TYR A 39 -11.32 -5.35 31.69
N VAL A 40 -10.21 -5.54 30.98
CA VAL A 40 -8.86 -5.65 31.56
C VAL A 40 -8.04 -4.47 31.07
N SER A 41 -7.25 -3.88 31.97
CA SER A 41 -6.34 -2.81 31.57
C SER A 41 -5.03 -3.40 31.04
N VAL A 42 -4.65 -2.94 29.86
CA VAL A 42 -3.37 -3.26 29.21
C VAL A 42 -2.20 -2.57 29.92
N ALA A 43 -2.44 -1.40 30.53
CA ALA A 43 -1.40 -0.56 31.12
C ALA A 43 -1.26 -0.69 32.66
N SER A 44 -2.28 -1.18 33.36
CA SER A 44 -2.27 -1.23 34.82
C SER A 44 -1.70 -2.55 35.34
N LYS A 45 -1.04 -2.52 36.50
CA LYS A 45 -0.56 -3.73 37.20
C LYS A 45 -1.67 -4.63 37.76
N SER A 46 -2.94 -4.27 37.59
CA SER A 46 -4.07 -5.08 38.07
C SER A 46 -4.32 -6.26 37.13
N ALA A 47 -4.07 -7.48 37.60
CA ALA A 47 -4.45 -8.70 36.90
C ALA A 47 -5.97 -9.01 36.95
N ARG A 48 -6.79 -8.10 37.50
CA ARG A 48 -8.24 -8.30 37.70
C ARG A 48 -9.05 -7.40 36.78
N CYS A 49 -10.19 -7.90 36.31
CA CYS A 49 -11.13 -7.12 35.50
C CYS A 49 -11.83 -6.00 36.31
N ASN A 50 -12.41 -5.03 35.62
CA ASN A 50 -13.12 -3.88 36.23
C ASN A 50 -14.16 -4.29 37.30
N GLU A 51 -14.98 -5.30 37.05
CA GLU A 51 -16.03 -5.72 38.00
C GLU A 51 -15.47 -6.45 39.22
N CYS A 52 -14.45 -7.28 39.05
CA CYS A 52 -13.78 -7.95 40.17
C CYS A 52 -12.95 -6.97 41.01
N VAL A 53 -12.36 -5.93 40.40
CA VAL A 53 -11.73 -4.82 41.12
C VAL A 53 -12.77 -4.08 41.96
N LYS A 54 -13.92 -3.72 41.37
CA LYS A 54 -15.00 -2.99 42.04
C LYS A 54 -15.57 -3.78 43.22
N SER A 55 -15.89 -5.05 43.00
CA SER A 55 -16.43 -5.94 44.04
C SER A 55 -15.37 -6.38 45.06
N GLY A 56 -14.08 -6.35 44.71
CA GLY A 56 -13.00 -6.86 45.57
C GLY A 56 -12.95 -8.39 45.62
N SER A 57 -13.56 -9.05 44.64
CA SER A 57 -13.57 -10.50 44.49
C SER A 57 -12.28 -11.01 43.82
N LYS A 58 -12.07 -12.33 43.90
CA LYS A 58 -11.04 -13.01 43.11
C LYS A 58 -11.43 -12.96 41.64
N CYS A 59 -10.45 -12.82 40.75
CA CYS A 59 -10.64 -12.78 39.31
C CYS A 59 -9.71 -13.79 38.67
N ASP A 60 -10.28 -14.65 37.83
CA ASP A 60 -9.62 -15.67 37.03
C ASP A 60 -9.59 -15.29 35.53
N VAL A 61 -9.78 -14.00 35.22
CA VAL A 61 -9.71 -13.52 33.83
C VAL A 61 -8.36 -13.90 33.24
N ARG A 62 -8.39 -14.63 32.12
CA ARG A 62 -7.17 -14.98 31.38
C ARG A 62 -6.60 -13.72 30.77
N ASN A 63 -5.56 -13.18 31.39
CA ASN A 63 -4.80 -12.06 30.83
C ASN A 63 -3.78 -12.61 29.84
N PHE A 64 -3.72 -12.03 28.65
CA PHE A 64 -2.59 -12.21 27.76
C PHE A 64 -1.41 -11.40 28.33
N PRO A 65 -0.22 -12.00 28.54
CA PRO A 65 0.88 -11.29 29.17
C PRO A 65 1.43 -10.18 28.24
N MET A 66 1.85 -9.07 28.82
CA MET A 66 2.40 -7.92 28.07
C MET A 66 3.65 -8.25 27.23
N SER A 67 4.41 -9.28 27.62
CA SER A 67 5.52 -9.82 26.83
C SER A 67 5.10 -10.25 25.43
N ASP A 68 3.89 -10.77 25.31
CA ASP A 68 3.38 -11.35 24.09
C ASP A 68 2.89 -10.24 23.15
N TRP A 69 2.39 -9.12 23.70
CA TRP A 69 2.11 -7.91 22.93
C TRP A 69 3.35 -7.29 22.31
N ALA A 70 4.44 -7.16 23.09
CA ALA A 70 5.70 -6.65 22.57
C ALA A 70 6.33 -7.59 21.52
N ALA A 71 6.03 -8.89 21.57
CA ALA A 71 6.42 -9.84 20.54
C ALA A 71 5.60 -9.66 19.26
N ILE A 72 4.27 -9.49 19.39
CA ILE A 72 3.38 -9.20 18.25
C ILE A 72 3.78 -7.90 17.57
N GLU A 73 4.03 -6.82 18.31
CA GLU A 73 4.39 -5.52 17.74
C GLU A 73 5.75 -5.57 17.00
N ARG A 74 6.71 -6.34 17.53
CA ARG A 74 7.98 -6.60 16.83
C ARG A 74 7.78 -7.38 15.53
N GLU A 75 6.90 -8.37 15.55
CA GLU A 75 6.61 -9.17 14.36
C GLU A 75 5.84 -8.36 13.31
N GLU A 76 4.87 -7.55 13.73
CA GLU A 76 4.17 -6.61 12.86
C GLU A 76 5.15 -5.62 12.21
N SER A 77 6.07 -5.06 13.00
CA SER A 77 7.12 -4.17 12.50
C SER A 77 8.05 -4.87 11.50
N ARG A 78 8.41 -6.13 11.77
CA ARG A 78 9.23 -6.96 10.86
C ARG A 78 8.51 -7.20 9.54
N VAL A 79 7.23 -7.58 9.59
CA VAL A 79 6.40 -7.83 8.41
C VAL A 79 6.17 -6.54 7.62
N ALA A 80 5.96 -5.40 8.29
CA ALA A 80 5.80 -4.11 7.63
C ALA A 80 7.08 -3.69 6.87
N ALA A 81 8.26 -3.92 7.44
CA ALA A 81 9.53 -3.68 6.75
C ALA A 81 9.69 -4.58 5.53
N GLU A 82 9.37 -5.88 5.65
CA GLU A 82 9.41 -6.82 4.53
C GLU A 82 8.42 -6.45 3.41
N LEU A 83 7.24 -5.94 3.78
CA LEU A 83 6.26 -5.42 2.83
C LEU A 83 6.77 -4.17 2.10
N ALA A 84 7.43 -3.24 2.80
CA ALA A 84 8.06 -2.07 2.19
C ALA A 84 9.18 -2.47 1.20
N ASP A 85 10.02 -3.44 1.56
CA ASP A 85 11.09 -3.92 0.69
C ASP A 85 10.56 -4.63 -0.55
N THR A 86 9.54 -5.47 -0.40
CA THR A 86 8.94 -6.20 -1.52
C THR A 86 8.19 -5.28 -2.47
N THR A 87 7.48 -4.28 -1.94
CA THR A 87 6.83 -3.24 -2.77
C THR A 87 7.87 -2.40 -3.54
N ALA A 88 8.98 -2.02 -2.92
CA ALA A 88 10.07 -1.33 -3.61
C ALA A 88 10.63 -2.16 -4.78
N LYS A 89 10.88 -3.46 -4.58
CA LYS A 89 11.32 -4.39 -5.64
C LYS A 89 10.28 -4.53 -6.74
N LEU A 90 8.99 -4.58 -6.39
CA LEU A 90 7.91 -4.62 -7.37
C LEU A 90 7.93 -3.38 -8.26
N HIS A 91 8.08 -2.18 -7.67
CA HIS A 91 8.19 -0.94 -8.44
C HIS A 91 9.40 -0.93 -9.37
N GLU A 92 10.55 -1.44 -8.93
CA GLU A 92 11.74 -1.57 -9.79
C GLU A 92 11.48 -2.50 -10.99
N MET A 93 10.84 -3.64 -10.74
CA MET A 93 10.51 -4.62 -11.78
C MET A 93 9.48 -4.07 -12.77
N LEU A 94 8.48 -3.34 -12.31
CA LEU A 94 7.51 -2.66 -13.17
C LEU A 94 8.17 -1.57 -14.03
N ALA A 95 9.10 -0.79 -13.46
CA ALA A 95 9.86 0.19 -14.23
C ALA A 95 10.73 -0.48 -15.30
N ARG A 96 11.35 -1.62 -14.99
CA ARG A 96 12.09 -2.44 -15.96
C ARG A 96 11.17 -2.98 -17.06
N GLN A 97 10.00 -3.50 -16.70
CA GLN A 97 9.01 -3.99 -17.65
C GLN A 97 8.57 -2.87 -18.61
N SER A 98 8.27 -1.68 -18.11
CA SER A 98 7.89 -0.53 -18.94
C SER A 98 8.99 -0.17 -19.96
N ARG A 99 10.27 -0.16 -19.54
CA ARG A 99 11.40 0.06 -20.46
C ARG A 99 11.48 -1.01 -21.55
N LEU A 100 11.32 -2.28 -21.18
CA LEU A 100 11.34 -3.39 -22.14
C LEU A 100 10.18 -3.33 -23.12
N MET A 101 8.97 -2.96 -22.67
CA MET A 101 7.82 -2.76 -23.56
C MET A 101 8.09 -1.65 -24.59
N LYS A 102 8.69 -0.53 -24.16
CA LYS A 102 9.08 0.56 -25.07
C LYS A 102 10.13 0.12 -26.08
N GLN A 103 11.15 -0.61 -25.64
CA GLN A 103 12.19 -1.16 -26.52
C GLN A 103 11.60 -2.15 -27.54
N GLN A 104 10.72 -3.05 -27.10
CA GLN A 104 10.04 -3.99 -27.97
C GLN A 104 9.21 -3.27 -29.03
N GLN A 105 8.45 -2.24 -28.63
CA GLN A 105 7.67 -1.45 -29.56
C GLN A 105 8.55 -0.68 -30.55
N PHE A 106 9.65 -0.09 -30.08
CA PHE A 106 10.62 0.61 -30.93
C PHE A 106 11.20 -0.33 -32.00
N VAL A 107 11.69 -1.50 -31.60
CA VAL A 107 12.23 -2.50 -32.53
C VAL A 107 11.16 -2.95 -33.53
N ARG A 108 9.93 -3.16 -33.07
CA ARG A 108 8.82 -3.55 -33.96
C ARG A 108 8.47 -2.45 -34.97
N THR A 109 8.47 -1.19 -34.56
CA THR A 109 8.22 -0.05 -35.47
C THR A 109 9.33 0.05 -36.50
N ARG A 110 10.59 0.07 -36.06
CA ARG A 110 11.76 0.15 -36.95
C ARG A 110 11.82 -1.01 -37.94
N ALA A 111 11.52 -2.24 -37.49
CA ALA A 111 11.46 -3.39 -38.37
C ALA A 111 10.38 -3.25 -39.48
N LYS A 112 9.24 -2.61 -39.18
CA LYS A 112 8.22 -2.32 -40.20
C LYS A 112 8.70 -1.28 -41.20
N GLU A 113 9.37 -0.22 -40.74
CA GLU A 113 9.91 0.84 -41.60
C GLU A 113 11.01 0.30 -42.53
N MET A 114 11.91 -0.54 -42.00
CA MET A 114 12.90 -1.27 -42.80
C MET A 114 12.21 -2.09 -43.90
N LEU A 115 11.19 -2.87 -43.55
CA LEU A 115 10.46 -3.69 -44.52
C LEU A 115 9.72 -2.84 -45.57
N GLN A 116 9.15 -1.71 -45.19
CA GLN A 116 8.45 -0.80 -46.10
C GLN A 116 9.40 -0.10 -47.08
N ARG A 117 10.61 0.24 -46.62
CA ARG A 117 11.63 0.93 -47.42
C ARG A 117 12.60 -0.02 -48.15
N GLY A 118 12.51 -1.32 -47.87
CA GLY A 118 13.38 -2.34 -48.46
C GLY A 118 14.84 -2.23 -47.99
N LEU A 119 15.05 -1.84 -46.74
CA LEU A 119 16.38 -1.67 -46.13
C LEU A 119 16.75 -2.90 -45.29
N ASP A 120 18.04 -3.25 -45.29
CA ASP A 120 18.52 -4.50 -44.68
C ASP A 120 18.99 -4.31 -43.24
N ASN A 121 19.35 -3.08 -42.83
CA ASN A 121 19.80 -2.77 -41.47
C ASN A 121 19.28 -1.42 -40.93
N LEU A 122 19.43 -1.23 -39.62
CA LEU A 122 18.97 -0.02 -38.91
C LEU A 122 19.83 1.21 -39.26
N ASP A 123 21.12 1.04 -39.52
CA ASP A 123 22.03 2.15 -39.83
C ASP A 123 21.66 2.81 -41.18
N GLU A 124 21.26 2.01 -42.17
CA GLU A 124 20.71 2.48 -43.44
C GLU A 124 19.40 3.25 -43.23
N LEU A 125 18.51 2.74 -42.37
CA LEU A 125 17.25 3.42 -42.06
C LEU A 125 17.50 4.79 -41.41
N ASP A 126 18.43 4.86 -40.44
CA ASP A 126 18.80 6.11 -39.77
C ASP A 126 19.49 7.09 -40.73
N ALA A 127 20.31 6.61 -41.67
CA ALA A 127 20.95 7.46 -42.68
C ALA A 127 19.91 8.08 -43.64
N VAL A 128 18.91 7.31 -44.07
CA VAL A 128 17.81 7.81 -44.91
C VAL A 128 16.97 8.83 -44.14
N GLU A 129 16.60 8.56 -42.89
CA GLU A 129 15.86 9.50 -42.05
C GLU A 129 16.63 10.80 -41.80
N ALA A 130 17.94 10.73 -41.56
CA ALA A 130 18.77 11.91 -41.34
C ALA A 130 18.85 12.79 -42.60
N GLU A 131 18.93 12.19 -43.79
CA GLU A 131 18.90 12.94 -45.05
C GLU A 131 17.52 13.56 -45.30
N GLU A 132 16.43 12.85 -45.03
CA GLU A 132 15.06 13.38 -45.10
C GLU A 132 14.86 14.56 -44.14
N GLN A 133 15.36 14.47 -42.91
CA GLN A 133 15.28 15.55 -41.91
C GLN A 133 16.10 16.78 -42.34
N ARG A 134 17.27 16.58 -42.94
CA ARG A 134 18.08 17.69 -43.50
C ARG A 134 17.41 18.35 -44.69
N ALA A 135 16.78 17.57 -45.56
CA ALA A 135 16.08 18.07 -46.75
C ALA A 135 14.79 18.82 -46.40
N THR A 136 14.07 18.39 -45.37
CA THR A 136 12.80 19.00 -44.94
C THR A 136 12.97 20.18 -43.99
N GLY A 137 14.16 20.38 -43.41
CA GLY A 137 14.48 21.55 -42.58
C GLY A 137 13.65 21.69 -41.31
N VAL A 138 12.90 20.65 -40.91
CA VAL A 138 12.14 20.62 -39.66
C VAL A 138 13.10 20.21 -38.54
N PRO A 139 13.46 21.10 -37.60
CA PRO A 139 14.18 20.67 -36.42
C PRO A 139 13.22 19.82 -35.61
N THR A 140 13.42 18.50 -35.62
CA THR A 140 12.82 17.62 -34.62
C THR A 140 13.41 18.04 -33.28
N SER A 141 12.70 18.89 -32.53
CA SER A 141 13.06 19.18 -31.16
C SER A 141 12.95 17.87 -30.38
N ALA A 142 14.09 17.24 -30.16
CA ALA A 142 14.22 16.16 -29.20
C ALA A 142 13.73 16.68 -27.84
N GLY A 143 12.57 16.20 -27.40
CA GLY A 143 12.17 16.14 -26.00
C GLY A 143 12.18 17.44 -25.20
N ALA A 144 11.16 18.27 -25.39
CA ALA A 144 10.74 19.22 -24.35
C ALA A 144 9.21 19.28 -24.28
N THR A 145 8.57 18.13 -24.04
CA THR A 145 7.27 18.16 -23.34
C THR A 145 7.60 18.39 -21.87
N SER A 146 7.33 19.61 -21.40
CA SER A 146 7.34 19.94 -19.98
C SER A 146 6.27 19.09 -19.28
N VAL A 147 6.65 17.89 -18.85
CA VAL A 147 5.85 17.12 -17.90
C VAL A 147 6.04 17.81 -16.55
N SER A 148 5.01 18.54 -16.16
CA SER A 148 4.86 19.10 -14.82
C SER A 148 5.25 18.05 -13.79
N SER A 149 6.26 18.38 -12.99
CA SER A 149 6.82 17.51 -11.98
C SER A 149 5.91 17.51 -10.76
N ASP A 150 4.97 16.56 -10.70
CA ASP A 150 4.32 16.18 -9.45
C ASP A 150 4.05 14.66 -9.43
N PRO A 151 4.93 13.85 -8.80
CA PRO A 151 4.91 12.40 -8.92
C PRO A 151 3.89 11.68 -8.02
N LEU A 152 2.88 12.38 -7.47
CA LEU A 152 2.00 11.80 -6.43
C LEU A 152 0.50 11.76 -6.72
N VAL A 153 0.06 11.92 -7.97
CA VAL A 153 -1.35 11.65 -8.31
C VAL A 153 -1.43 10.76 -9.55
N LEU A 154 -1.54 9.45 -9.32
CA LEU A 154 -2.03 8.53 -10.33
C LEU A 154 -3.53 8.78 -10.50
N ASP A 155 -3.88 9.71 -11.40
CA ASP A 155 -5.24 9.88 -11.89
C ASP A 155 -5.52 8.81 -12.96
N PRO A 156 -6.48 7.89 -12.74
CA PRO A 156 -6.86 6.87 -13.72
C PRO A 156 -7.30 7.46 -15.08
N ALA A 157 -7.77 8.71 -15.12
CA ALA A 157 -8.22 9.36 -16.35
C ALA A 157 -7.07 9.73 -17.31
N ALA A 158 -5.84 9.88 -16.81
CA ALA A 158 -4.68 10.20 -17.64
C ALA A 158 -4.30 9.04 -18.58
N PHE A 159 -4.67 7.81 -18.23
CA PHE A 159 -4.43 6.63 -19.06
C PHE A 159 -5.38 6.58 -20.27
N ASP A 160 -6.65 6.96 -20.09
CA ASP A 160 -7.65 7.01 -21.17
C ASP A 160 -7.38 8.11 -22.21
N GLN A 161 -6.74 9.20 -21.79
CA GLN A 161 -6.39 10.29 -22.71
C GLN A 161 -5.24 9.93 -23.66
N TRP A 162 -4.37 8.97 -23.28
CA TRP A 162 -3.35 8.43 -24.18
C TRP A 162 -3.95 7.46 -25.22
N LEU A 163 -4.97 6.68 -24.82
CA LEU A 163 -5.70 5.78 -25.72
C LEU A 163 -6.59 6.52 -26.73
N SER A 164 -7.16 7.66 -26.33
CA SER A 164 -8.09 8.43 -27.16
C SER A 164 -7.42 9.23 -28.28
N GLY A 165 -6.08 9.39 -28.27
CA GLY A 165 -5.33 10.14 -29.29
C GLY A 165 -4.99 9.35 -30.56
N ALA A 166 -5.24 8.04 -30.58
CA ALA A 166 -5.03 7.19 -31.76
C ALA A 166 -6.33 7.02 -32.58
N GLY A 167 -7.02 8.12 -32.87
CA GLY A 167 -8.14 8.15 -33.81
C GLY A 167 -7.63 8.20 -35.25
N VAL A 168 -7.32 7.05 -35.86
CA VAL A 168 -7.15 6.96 -37.31
C VAL A 168 -8.54 6.94 -37.94
N GLU A 169 -8.95 8.06 -38.55
CA GLU A 169 -10.12 8.10 -39.44
C GLU A 169 -9.86 7.21 -40.66
N ILE A 170 -10.74 6.23 -40.89
CA ILE A 170 -10.72 5.35 -42.07
C ILE A 170 -11.75 5.91 -43.07
N PRO A 171 -11.36 6.27 -44.31
CA PRO A 171 -12.31 6.76 -45.30
C PRO A 171 -13.19 5.62 -45.88
N PRO A 172 -14.43 5.89 -46.31
CA PRO A 172 -15.36 4.86 -46.76
C PRO A 172 -14.98 4.37 -48.16
N THR A 173 -14.70 3.08 -48.29
CA THR A 173 -14.55 2.42 -49.60
C THR A 173 -15.93 2.15 -50.20
N GLY A 174 -16.25 2.85 -51.28
CA GLY A 174 -17.41 2.56 -52.13
C GLY A 174 -17.21 1.27 -52.93
N HIS A 175 -18.28 0.49 -53.07
CA HIS A 175 -18.36 -0.64 -54.01
C HIS A 175 -19.52 -0.43 -54.98
N HIS A 176 -19.20 -0.66 -56.26
CA HIS A 176 -20.08 -0.81 -57.41
C HIS A 176 -21.06 -1.98 -57.26
#